data_AF-A0A453K1H3-F1
#
_entry.id   AF-A0A453K1H3-F1
#
_cell.length_a   1.000
_cell.length_b   1.000
_cell.length_c   1.000
_cell.angle_alpha   90.00
_cell.angle_beta   90.00
_cell.angle_gamma   90.00
#
_symmetry.space_group_name_H-M   'P 1'
#
loop_
_entity.id
_entity.type
_entity.pdbx_description
1 polymer ?
#
loop_
_entity_poly.entity_id
_entity_poly.type
_entity_poly.pdbx_seq_one_letter_code
_entity_poly.pdbx_strand_id
1 'polypeptide(L)'
;MAMTSKEGDDHELIEKIKLDKDRYNAVIECYESLKIILVCLLLDYNDKRIVDDIDKIVRNSMQNNTLLEDFKMAEIGKVSNTLVKLLQLLKSEPTDDTTERKIVNALQDFMEIATRDFMKDGHGILKDENERKQSFTNLNMDVIKDAFWREQFVRLHLLLTMKDSAMDVPTNLDARRRITFFANSLFMKMPRAPQVHDMISFSVLTPYYNEEVLYSSHELNRKNEDGISILFYLQKIYPDEWKNFLERIGVDPDNEEEVKGCMDDILIWASYRGQTLARTVRGMMYYRRALEVQCYEDMKSE
;
A
#
# COMPACT_ATOMS: atom_id res chain seq x y z
N MET A 1 -16.17 9.40 -0.17
CA MET A 1 -17.18 10.02 0.71
C MET A 1 -17.44 11.49 0.36
N ALA A 2 -16.43 12.37 0.30
CA ALA A 2 -16.63 13.80 -0.06
C ALA A 2 -16.96 14.07 -1.55
N MET A 3 -16.66 13.16 -2.48
CA MET A 3 -16.95 13.36 -3.91
C MET A 3 -18.45 13.25 -4.29
N THR A 4 -19.31 12.89 -3.33
CA THR A 4 -20.74 12.63 -3.55
C THR A 4 -21.65 13.43 -2.61
N SER A 5 -21.09 14.27 -1.74
CA SER A 5 -21.86 15.10 -0.80
C SER A 5 -22.50 16.30 -1.49
N LYS A 6 -23.71 16.67 -1.04
CA LYS A 6 -24.39 17.90 -1.48
C LYS A 6 -23.94 19.07 -0.61
N GLU A 7 -23.97 20.29 -1.13
CA GLU A 7 -23.69 21.52 -0.36
C GLU A 7 -24.55 21.55 0.93
N GLY A 8 -23.88 21.39 2.08
CA GLY A 8 -24.51 21.23 3.40
C GLY A 8 -24.07 19.96 4.16
N ASP A 9 -23.79 18.86 3.46
CA ASP A 9 -23.27 17.60 4.02
C ASP A 9 -21.76 17.70 4.34
N ASP A 10 -21.06 18.67 3.75
CA ASP A 10 -19.61 18.83 3.94
C ASP A 10 -19.21 19.16 5.39
N HIS A 11 -20.03 19.92 6.13
CA HIS A 11 -19.77 20.21 7.54
C HIS A 11 -19.91 18.94 8.40
N GLU A 12 -20.97 18.17 8.16
CA GLU A 12 -21.21 16.89 8.84
C GLU A 12 -20.09 15.89 8.51
N LEU A 13 -19.60 15.89 7.26
CA LEU A 13 -18.47 15.06 6.84
C LEU A 13 -17.17 15.43 7.54
N ILE A 14 -16.83 16.73 7.63
CA ILE A 14 -15.63 17.17 8.34
C ILE A 14 -15.70 16.79 9.82
N GLU A 15 -16.86 16.94 10.46
CA GLU A 15 -17.06 16.50 11.85
C GLU A 15 -16.89 14.97 11.98
N LYS A 16 -17.48 14.18 11.08
CA LYS A 16 -17.30 12.72 11.04
C LYS A 16 -15.84 12.31 10.85
N ILE A 17 -15.09 13.03 10.01
CA ILE A 17 -13.65 12.76 9.81
C ILE A 17 -12.89 13.08 11.09
N LYS A 18 -13.18 14.19 11.77
CA LYS A 18 -12.50 14.57 13.03
C LYS A 18 -12.83 13.64 14.20
N LEU A 19 -14.01 13.00 14.21
CA LEU A 19 -14.43 12.06 15.27
C LEU A 19 -13.62 10.76 15.26
N ASP A 20 -13.19 10.30 14.09
CA ASP A 20 -12.41 9.07 13.91
C ASP A 20 -10.94 9.44 13.67
N LYS A 21 -10.10 9.17 14.68
CA LYS A 21 -8.68 9.52 14.64
C LYS A 21 -7.95 8.90 13.44
N ASP A 22 -8.30 7.68 13.07
CA ASP A 22 -7.62 6.98 11.97
C ASP A 22 -8.05 7.54 10.62
N ARG A 23 -9.34 7.88 10.45
CA ARG A 23 -9.80 8.61 9.25
C ARG A 23 -9.16 9.98 9.13
N TYR A 24 -9.08 10.73 10.24
CA TYR A 24 -8.41 12.02 10.26
C TYR A 24 -6.93 11.87 9.87
N ASN A 25 -6.22 10.92 10.47
CA ASN A 25 -4.81 10.66 10.15
C ASN A 25 -4.63 10.26 8.68
N ALA A 26 -5.52 9.45 8.11
CA ALA A 26 -5.45 9.06 6.70
C ALA A 26 -5.61 10.26 5.75
N VAL A 27 -6.50 11.21 6.08
CA VAL A 27 -6.67 12.45 5.29
C VAL A 27 -5.40 13.31 5.37
N ILE A 28 -4.82 13.46 6.57
CA ILE A 28 -3.56 14.19 6.77
C ILE A 28 -2.42 13.51 6.02
N GLU A 29 -2.33 12.17 6.09
CA GLU A 29 -1.30 11.40 5.40
C GLU A 29 -1.39 11.58 3.88
N CYS A 30 -2.59 11.52 3.29
CA CYS A 30 -2.80 11.78 1.87
C CYS A 30 -2.27 13.18 1.47
N TYR A 31 -2.57 14.18 2.28
CA TYR A 31 -2.16 15.55 2.02
C TYR A 31 -0.64 15.74 2.14
N GLU A 32 -0.03 15.26 3.23
CA GLU A 32 1.42 15.39 3.43
C GLU A 32 2.20 14.58 2.38
N SER A 33 1.71 13.38 2.02
CA SER A 33 2.30 12.58 0.94
C SER A 33 2.26 13.32 -0.40
N LEU A 34 1.13 13.94 -0.73
CA LEU A 34 1.00 14.76 -1.93
C LEU A 34 2.01 15.91 -1.94
N LYS A 35 2.10 16.66 -0.83
CA LYS A 35 3.06 17.77 -0.72
C LYS A 35 4.49 17.30 -0.95
N ILE A 36 4.90 16.25 -0.26
CA ILE A 36 6.26 15.68 -0.36
C ILE A 36 6.54 15.26 -1.81
N ILE A 37 5.60 14.56 -2.45
CA ILE A 37 5.73 14.15 -3.85
C ILE A 37 5.91 15.38 -4.77
N LEU A 38 5.08 16.41 -4.63
CA LEU A 38 5.16 17.62 -5.47
C LEU A 38 6.50 18.34 -5.29
N VAL A 39 6.95 18.54 -4.05
CA VAL A 39 8.22 19.23 -3.75
C VAL A 39 9.43 18.46 -4.29
N CYS A 40 9.41 17.12 -4.21
CA CYS A 40 10.50 16.29 -4.71
C CYS A 40 10.49 16.14 -6.23
N LEU A 41 9.30 16.15 -6.85
CA LEU A 41 9.13 16.07 -8.30
C LEU A 41 9.61 17.35 -9.00
N LEU A 42 9.46 18.51 -8.39
CA LEU A 42 9.83 19.79 -8.98
C LEU A 42 11.33 20.08 -8.81
N LEU A 43 11.97 20.63 -9.85
CA LEU A 43 13.36 21.12 -9.76
C LEU A 43 13.43 22.63 -9.55
N ASP A 44 12.51 23.38 -10.17
CA ASP A 44 12.52 24.84 -10.16
C ASP A 44 12.08 25.41 -8.80
N TYR A 45 12.88 26.35 -8.26
CA TYR A 45 12.60 26.98 -6.96
C TYR A 45 11.25 27.70 -6.92
N ASN A 46 10.87 28.38 -8.00
CA ASN A 46 9.60 29.10 -8.08
C ASN A 46 8.40 28.14 -8.04
N ASP A 47 8.49 26.99 -8.70
CA ASP A 47 7.42 25.98 -8.68
C ASP A 47 7.28 25.37 -7.28
N LYS A 48 8.40 25.12 -6.58
CA LYS A 48 8.37 24.69 -5.17
C LYS A 48 7.74 25.73 -4.26
N ARG A 49 8.09 27.01 -4.44
CA ARG A 49 7.52 28.12 -3.69
C ARG A 49 6.00 28.20 -3.85
N ILE A 50 5.47 27.94 -5.04
CA ILE A 50 4.02 27.87 -5.27
C ILE A 50 3.39 26.74 -4.42
N VAL A 51 4.01 25.56 -4.38
CA VAL A 51 3.53 24.45 -3.54
C VAL A 51 3.55 24.82 -2.05
N ASP A 52 4.60 25.50 -1.59
CA ASP A 52 4.72 25.98 -0.20
C ASP A 52 3.69 27.07 0.14
N ASP A 53 3.38 27.97 -0.80
CA ASP A 53 2.36 29.01 -0.62
C ASP A 53 0.95 28.39 -0.53
N ILE A 54 0.65 27.37 -1.34
CA ILE A 54 -0.58 26.58 -1.23
C ILE A 54 -0.63 25.88 0.13
N ASP A 55 0.46 25.26 0.58
CA ASP A 55 0.53 24.59 1.89
C ASP A 55 0.27 25.54 3.05
N LYS A 56 0.84 26.75 2.99
CA LYS A 56 0.60 27.79 3.98
C LYS A 56 -0.87 28.18 4.05
N ILE A 57 -1.54 28.31 2.90
CA ILE A 57 -2.98 28.64 2.86
C ILE A 57 -3.82 27.51 3.45
N VAL A 58 -3.55 26.25 3.07
CA VAL A 58 -4.25 25.08 3.60
C VAL A 58 -4.07 24.98 5.12
N ARG A 59 -2.84 25.13 5.63
CA ARG A 59 -2.56 25.06 7.07
C ARG A 59 -3.22 26.20 7.86
N ASN A 60 -3.17 27.43 7.35
CA ASN A 60 -3.86 28.57 7.98
C ASN A 60 -5.38 28.32 8.05
N SER A 61 -5.96 27.81 6.96
CA SER A 61 -7.37 27.48 6.88
C SER A 61 -7.76 26.37 7.86
N MET A 62 -6.93 25.34 7.99
CA MET A 62 -7.12 24.28 8.99
C MET A 62 -7.06 24.81 10.43
N GLN A 63 -6.08 25.67 10.73
CA GLN A 63 -5.92 26.26 12.08
C GLN A 63 -7.11 27.16 12.44
N ASN A 64 -7.61 27.93 11.47
CA ASN A 64 -8.73 28.84 11.67
C ASN A 64 -10.11 28.14 11.54
N ASN A 65 -10.15 26.85 11.16
CA ASN A 65 -11.35 26.11 10.82
C ASN A 65 -12.19 26.72 9.68
N THR A 66 -11.55 27.43 8.74
CA THR A 66 -12.19 28.13 7.61
C THR A 66 -12.11 27.33 6.30
N LEU A 67 -11.84 26.02 6.33
CA LEU A 67 -11.63 25.20 5.12
C LEU A 67 -12.81 25.24 4.14
N LEU A 68 -14.05 25.23 4.65
CA LEU A 68 -15.26 25.33 3.82
C LEU A 68 -15.47 26.75 3.26
N GLU A 69 -14.86 27.74 3.90
CA GLU A 69 -14.92 29.15 3.49
C GLU A 69 -13.84 29.47 2.47
N ASP A 70 -12.64 28.90 2.61
CA ASP A 70 -11.48 29.22 1.76
C ASP A 70 -11.42 28.39 0.47
N PHE A 71 -12.10 27.22 0.44
CA PHE A 71 -12.07 26.28 -0.69
C PHE A 71 -13.48 25.96 -1.21
N LYS A 72 -13.58 25.70 -2.51
CA LYS A 72 -14.81 25.31 -3.20
C LYS A 72 -14.94 23.78 -3.19
N MET A 73 -15.60 23.23 -2.17
CA MET A 73 -15.72 21.76 -2.02
C MET A 73 -16.39 21.06 -3.20
N ALA A 74 -17.27 21.75 -3.94
CA ALA A 74 -17.83 21.23 -5.18
C ALA A 74 -16.77 20.81 -6.23
N GLU A 75 -15.57 21.40 -6.16
CA GLU A 75 -14.47 21.16 -7.10
C GLU A 75 -13.49 20.08 -6.61
N ILE A 76 -13.64 19.57 -5.39
CA ILE A 76 -12.71 18.58 -4.81
C ILE A 76 -12.65 17.29 -5.64
N GLY A 77 -13.76 16.90 -6.27
CA GLY A 77 -13.82 15.77 -7.19
C GLY A 77 -12.95 15.98 -8.43
N LYS A 78 -12.89 17.21 -8.97
CA LYS A 78 -12.01 17.51 -10.11
C LYS A 78 -10.55 17.43 -9.72
N VAL A 79 -10.17 18.02 -8.57
CA VAL A 79 -8.81 17.94 -8.01
C VAL A 79 -8.40 16.49 -7.79
N SER A 80 -9.27 15.68 -7.16
CA SER A 80 -9.01 14.26 -6.93
C SER A 80 -8.82 13.50 -8.24
N ASN A 81 -9.66 13.75 -9.26
CA ASN A 81 -9.57 13.05 -10.53
C ASN A 81 -8.30 13.41 -11.32
N THR A 82 -7.86 14.68 -11.31
CA THR A 82 -6.61 15.07 -11.97
C THR A 82 -5.39 14.56 -11.21
N LEU A 83 -5.42 14.54 -9.88
CA LEU A 83 -4.37 13.91 -9.09
C LEU A 83 -4.26 12.41 -9.37
N VAL A 84 -5.38 11.69 -9.46
CA VAL A 84 -5.38 10.26 -9.81
C VAL A 84 -4.77 10.04 -11.20
N LYS A 85 -5.10 10.88 -12.19
CA LYS A 85 -4.47 10.80 -13.53
C LYS A 85 -2.96 11.02 -13.47
N LEU A 86 -2.50 12.03 -12.72
CA LEU A 86 -1.07 12.30 -12.54
C LEU A 86 -0.36 11.08 -11.90
N LEU A 87 -0.91 10.55 -10.80
CA LEU A 87 -0.32 9.40 -10.10
C LEU A 87 -0.33 8.13 -10.97
N GLN A 88 -1.32 7.95 -11.86
CA GLN A 88 -1.34 6.86 -12.83
C GLN A 88 -0.18 6.94 -13.83
N LEU A 89 0.20 8.15 -14.24
CA LEU A 89 1.36 8.35 -15.11
C LEU A 89 2.66 8.13 -14.34
N LEU A 90 2.77 8.66 -13.11
CA LEU A 90 3.96 8.54 -12.27
C LEU A 90 4.27 7.09 -11.85
N LYS A 91 3.25 6.25 -11.64
CA LYS A 91 3.47 4.83 -11.29
C LYS A 91 3.89 3.95 -12.48
N SER A 92 3.66 4.41 -13.71
CA SER A 92 4.03 3.66 -14.93
C SER A 92 5.54 3.69 -15.16
N GLU A 93 6.11 2.72 -15.89
CA GLU A 93 7.52 2.79 -16.25
C GLU A 93 7.74 3.89 -17.30
N PRO A 94 8.64 4.85 -17.06
CA PRO A 94 8.93 5.90 -18.04
C PRO A 94 9.72 5.29 -19.20
N THR A 95 9.07 5.13 -20.36
CA THR A 95 9.67 4.51 -21.55
C THR A 95 10.08 5.49 -22.65
N ASP A 96 9.58 6.74 -22.65
CA ASP A 96 9.84 7.73 -23.71
C ASP A 96 9.61 9.20 -23.32
N ASP A 97 10.16 10.14 -24.12
CA ASP A 97 9.93 11.60 -24.02
C ASP A 97 8.44 11.98 -24.09
N THR A 98 7.63 11.14 -24.75
CA THR A 98 6.18 11.33 -24.83
C THR A 98 5.51 11.20 -23.47
N THR A 99 5.99 10.27 -22.63
CA THR A 99 5.48 10.05 -21.27
C THR A 99 5.84 11.20 -20.34
N GLU A 100 7.06 11.72 -20.43
CA GLU A 100 7.47 12.93 -19.72
C GLU A 100 6.53 14.11 -20.01
N ARG A 101 6.25 14.39 -21.29
CA ARG A 101 5.32 15.46 -21.68
C ARG A 101 3.92 15.24 -21.12
N LYS A 102 3.43 14.00 -21.09
CA LYS A 102 2.13 13.68 -20.48
C LYS A 102 2.12 13.95 -18.98
N ILE A 103 3.21 13.64 -18.27
CA ILE A 103 3.34 13.92 -16.83
C ILE A 103 3.35 15.42 -16.57
N VAL A 104 4.14 16.18 -17.35
CA VAL A 104 4.17 17.66 -17.27
C VAL A 104 2.78 18.24 -17.47
N ASN A 105 2.08 17.84 -18.54
CA ASN A 105 0.73 18.32 -18.81
C ASN A 105 -0.25 17.96 -17.68
N ALA A 106 -0.20 16.72 -17.17
CA ALA A 106 -1.07 16.29 -16.08
C ALA A 106 -0.79 17.03 -14.76
N LEU A 107 0.47 17.38 -14.50
CA LEU A 107 0.86 18.19 -13.34
C LEU A 107 0.37 19.63 -13.49
N GLN A 108 0.54 20.23 -14.67
CA GLN A 108 0.04 21.57 -14.96
C GLN A 108 -1.49 21.64 -14.83
N ASP A 109 -2.21 20.67 -15.40
CA ASP A 109 -3.67 20.56 -15.25
C ASP A 109 -4.09 20.43 -13.78
N PHE A 110 -3.37 19.61 -13.00
CA PHE A 110 -3.64 19.45 -11.57
C PHE A 110 -3.42 20.77 -10.81
N MET A 111 -2.28 21.43 -11.02
CA MET A 111 -1.95 22.70 -10.34
C MET A 111 -2.91 23.82 -10.73
N GLU A 112 -3.33 23.89 -12.00
CA GLU A 112 -4.31 24.86 -12.47
C GLU A 112 -5.66 24.66 -11.79
N ILE A 113 -6.19 23.44 -11.76
CA ILE A 113 -7.49 23.15 -11.11
C ILE A 113 -7.39 23.37 -9.60
N ALA A 114 -6.30 22.96 -8.95
CA ALA A 114 -6.11 23.14 -7.52
C ALA A 114 -6.10 24.64 -7.14
N THR A 115 -5.48 25.49 -7.94
CA THR A 115 -5.32 26.92 -7.62
C THR A 115 -6.44 27.82 -8.15
N ARG A 116 -6.97 27.58 -9.35
CA ARG A 116 -7.97 28.46 -9.99
C ARG A 116 -9.39 28.04 -9.69
N ASP A 117 -9.65 26.73 -9.69
CA ASP A 117 -11.01 26.21 -9.53
C ASP A 117 -11.32 25.93 -8.06
N PHE A 118 -10.42 25.23 -7.36
CA PHE A 118 -10.66 24.76 -6.00
C PHE A 118 -10.43 25.83 -4.92
N MET A 119 -9.37 26.64 -4.99
CA MET A 119 -9.12 27.73 -4.04
C MET A 119 -9.93 28.98 -4.40
N LYS A 120 -10.56 29.65 -3.42
CA LYS A 120 -11.32 30.89 -3.70
C LYS A 120 -10.41 32.10 -3.99
N ASP A 121 -9.26 32.20 -3.32
CA ASP A 121 -8.27 33.27 -3.51
C ASP A 121 -7.01 32.80 -4.27
N GLY A 122 -7.03 31.62 -4.89
CA GLY A 122 -5.83 31.03 -5.49
C GLY A 122 -5.34 31.68 -6.79
N HIS A 123 -6.15 32.57 -7.40
CA HIS A 123 -5.75 33.33 -8.60
C HIS A 123 -4.54 34.25 -8.39
N GLY A 124 -4.17 34.57 -7.14
CA GLY A 124 -2.97 35.35 -6.81
C GLY A 124 -1.68 34.54 -6.71
N ILE A 125 -1.78 33.21 -6.55
CA ILE A 125 -0.64 32.32 -6.28
C ILE A 125 0.19 32.08 -7.56
N LEU A 126 -0.48 31.97 -8.70
CA LEU A 126 0.16 31.78 -10.00
C LEU A 126 0.49 33.10 -10.72
N LYS A 127 0.39 34.27 -10.06
CA LYS A 127 0.65 35.55 -10.74
C LYS A 127 2.14 35.73 -11.05
N ASP A 128 2.38 36.01 -12.33
CA ASP A 128 3.66 36.22 -13.00
C ASP A 128 4.65 37.13 -12.26
N GLU A 129 5.78 36.57 -11.86
CA GLU A 129 7.04 37.33 -11.78
C GLU A 129 7.89 37.19 -13.04
N ASN A 130 7.49 36.42 -14.07
CA ASN A 130 8.13 36.41 -15.41
C ASN A 130 7.28 35.65 -16.45
N GLU A 131 6.53 36.37 -17.29
CA GLU A 131 5.65 35.91 -18.40
C GLU A 131 6.33 35.03 -19.50
N ARG A 132 7.57 34.55 -19.29
CA ARG A 132 8.36 33.86 -20.33
C ARG A 132 8.70 32.40 -20.03
N LYS A 133 8.49 31.88 -18.81
CA LYS A 133 8.80 30.48 -18.49
C LYS A 133 7.52 29.74 -18.13
N GLN A 134 7.18 28.70 -18.90
CA GLN A 134 6.10 27.78 -18.53
C GLN A 134 6.46 27.09 -17.20
N SER A 135 5.66 27.34 -16.16
CA SER A 135 5.80 26.71 -14.84
C SER A 135 5.58 25.20 -14.90
N PHE A 136 6.16 24.47 -13.95
CA PHE A 136 6.00 23.03 -13.76
C PHE A 136 6.50 22.17 -14.94
N THR A 137 7.44 22.69 -15.73
CA THR A 137 8.01 21.97 -16.89
C THR A 137 9.23 21.12 -16.53
N ASN A 138 10.01 21.55 -15.54
CA ASN A 138 11.28 20.92 -15.20
C ASN A 138 11.12 19.94 -14.02
N LEU A 139 11.01 18.65 -14.34
CA LEU A 139 10.75 17.58 -13.38
C LEU A 139 12.02 16.78 -13.05
N ASN A 140 12.10 16.30 -11.82
CA ASN A 140 13.13 15.40 -11.35
C ASN A 140 12.85 13.96 -11.82
N MET A 141 13.48 13.55 -12.91
CA MET A 141 13.27 12.22 -13.48
C MET A 141 13.88 11.08 -12.66
N ASP A 142 14.87 11.37 -11.83
CA ASP A 142 15.47 10.36 -10.95
C ASP A 142 14.45 9.91 -9.91
N VAL A 143 13.65 10.83 -9.37
CA VAL A 143 12.53 10.54 -8.46
C VAL A 143 11.48 9.65 -9.12
N ILE A 144 11.20 9.80 -10.42
CA ILE A 144 10.19 8.97 -11.11
C ILE A 144 10.70 7.55 -11.37
N LYS A 145 12.01 7.40 -11.58
CA LYS A 145 12.66 6.11 -11.86
C LYS A 145 12.98 5.34 -10.58
N ASP A 146 13.15 6.03 -9.47
CA ASP A 146 13.47 5.47 -8.17
C ASP A 146 12.36 4.53 -7.64
N ALA A 147 12.77 3.37 -7.13
CA ALA A 147 11.84 2.34 -6.66
C ALA A 147 11.09 2.77 -5.40
N PHE A 148 11.75 3.48 -4.48
CA PHE A 148 11.13 3.96 -3.25
C PHE A 148 10.00 4.96 -3.56
N TRP A 149 10.24 5.91 -4.46
CA TRP A 149 9.22 6.87 -4.88
C TRP A 149 8.08 6.24 -5.67
N ARG A 150 8.37 5.23 -6.49
CA ARG A 150 7.32 4.44 -7.16
C ARG A 150 6.34 3.84 -6.16
N GLU A 151 6.84 3.29 -5.05
CA GLU A 151 5.99 2.78 -3.97
C GLU A 151 5.14 3.89 -3.35
N GLN A 152 5.68 5.11 -3.17
CA GLN A 152 4.91 6.25 -2.66
C GLN A 152 3.79 6.68 -3.61
N PHE A 153 4.04 6.71 -4.93
CA PHE A 153 3.01 7.02 -5.92
C PHE A 153 1.90 5.98 -5.92
N VAL A 154 2.26 4.69 -5.84
CA VAL A 154 1.30 3.60 -5.73
C VAL A 154 0.49 3.71 -4.43
N ARG A 155 1.14 3.97 -3.30
CA ARG A 155 0.48 4.16 -1.99
C ARG A 155 -0.54 5.28 -2.04
N LEU A 156 -0.16 6.49 -2.47
CA LEU A 156 -1.07 7.62 -2.55
C LEU A 156 -2.21 7.37 -3.55
N HIS A 157 -1.91 6.76 -4.71
CA HIS A 157 -2.95 6.37 -5.66
C HIS A 157 -3.95 5.41 -5.02
N LEU A 158 -3.48 4.39 -4.29
CA LEU A 158 -4.35 3.43 -3.61
C LEU A 158 -5.20 4.12 -2.53
N LEU A 159 -4.63 5.01 -1.71
CA LEU A 159 -5.38 5.76 -0.69
C LEU A 159 -6.51 6.61 -1.30
N LEU A 160 -6.29 7.20 -2.48
CA LEU A 160 -7.29 8.03 -3.17
C LEU A 160 -8.33 7.22 -3.96
N THR A 161 -7.95 6.04 -4.46
CA THR A 161 -8.79 5.25 -5.38
C THR A 161 -9.37 3.98 -4.78
N MET A 162 -9.04 3.66 -3.53
CA MET A 162 -9.63 2.54 -2.81
C MET A 162 -11.15 2.68 -2.85
N LYS A 163 -11.79 1.78 -3.59
CA LYS A 163 -13.25 1.66 -3.60
C LYS A 163 -13.61 0.67 -2.51
N ASP A 164 -14.57 1.00 -1.67
CA ASP A 164 -15.19 0.10 -0.70
C ASP A 164 -16.07 -0.94 -1.42
N SER A 165 -15.50 -1.68 -2.38
CA SER A 165 -16.21 -2.67 -3.15
C SER A 165 -16.19 -3.99 -2.37
N ALA A 166 -17.37 -4.50 -2.03
CA ALA A 166 -17.53 -5.83 -1.43
C ALA A 166 -17.07 -6.98 -2.36
N MET A 167 -16.68 -6.66 -3.60
CA MET A 167 -16.17 -7.61 -4.60
C MET A 167 -14.67 -7.92 -4.41
N ASP A 168 -13.93 -7.07 -3.69
CA ASP A 168 -12.47 -7.23 -3.50
C ASP A 168 -12.13 -8.08 -2.26
N VAL A 169 -13.12 -8.77 -1.68
CA VAL A 169 -12.91 -9.65 -0.51
C VAL A 169 -12.28 -10.98 -0.97
N PRO A 170 -11.09 -11.37 -0.46
CA PRO A 170 -10.39 -12.58 -0.87
C PRO A 170 -11.30 -13.81 -0.88
N THR A 171 -11.34 -14.61 -1.93
CA THR A 171 -12.27 -15.76 -2.01
C THR A 171 -11.98 -16.84 -0.97
N ASN A 172 -10.70 -17.05 -0.61
CA ASN A 172 -10.26 -18.03 0.38
C ASN A 172 -10.76 -17.66 1.79
N LEU A 173 -11.47 -18.59 2.43
CA LEU A 173 -12.08 -18.38 3.75
C LEU A 173 -11.04 -18.18 4.86
N ASP A 174 -9.90 -18.86 4.78
CA ASP A 174 -8.84 -18.73 5.76
C ASP A 174 -8.11 -17.40 5.65
N ALA A 175 -7.91 -16.90 4.42
CA ALA A 175 -7.41 -15.56 4.16
C ALA A 175 -8.34 -14.50 4.76
N ARG A 176 -9.66 -14.61 4.51
CA ARG A 176 -10.67 -13.74 5.15
C ARG A 176 -10.54 -13.77 6.66
N ARG A 177 -10.53 -14.97 7.26
CA ARG A 177 -10.42 -15.15 8.71
C ARG A 177 -9.16 -14.50 9.29
N ARG A 178 -8.00 -14.71 8.66
CA ARG A 178 -6.71 -14.18 9.11
C ARG A 178 -6.64 -12.66 8.98
N ILE A 179 -7.07 -12.11 7.85
CA ILE A 179 -7.10 -10.66 7.61
C ILE A 179 -8.06 -9.99 8.58
N THR A 180 -9.26 -10.55 8.78
CA THR A 180 -10.22 -10.04 9.78
C THR A 180 -9.65 -10.09 11.19
N PHE A 181 -8.98 -11.19 11.57
CA PHE A 181 -8.34 -11.29 12.88
C PHE A 181 -7.24 -10.22 13.05
N PHE A 182 -6.37 -10.05 12.04
CA PHE A 182 -5.33 -9.05 12.05
C PHE A 182 -5.90 -7.62 12.14
N ALA A 183 -6.89 -7.29 11.30
CA ALA A 183 -7.56 -5.99 11.32
C ALA A 183 -8.18 -5.69 12.69
N ASN A 184 -8.86 -6.68 13.29
CA ASN A 184 -9.40 -6.54 14.65
C ASN A 184 -8.30 -6.35 15.69
N SER A 185 -7.13 -7.01 15.53
CA SER A 185 -6.01 -6.86 16.45
C SER A 185 -5.39 -5.46 16.43
N LEU A 186 -5.48 -4.72 15.32
CA LEU A 186 -5.00 -3.33 15.24
C LEU A 186 -5.75 -2.39 16.20
N PHE A 187 -7.03 -2.69 16.47
CA PHE A 187 -7.86 -1.92 17.40
C PHE A 187 -7.83 -2.46 18.83
N MET A 188 -7.08 -3.53 19.10
CA MET A 188 -6.91 -4.03 20.45
C MET A 188 -5.93 -3.15 21.22
N LYS A 189 -6.30 -2.81 22.46
CA LYS A 189 -5.40 -2.12 23.37
C LYS A 189 -4.30 -3.09 23.82
N MET A 190 -3.16 -3.05 23.14
CA MET A 190 -1.97 -3.81 23.50
C MET A 190 -1.06 -2.98 24.42
N PRO A 191 -0.45 -3.58 25.46
CA PRO A 191 0.60 -2.91 26.22
C PRO A 191 1.80 -2.61 25.31
N ARG A 192 2.53 -1.54 25.59
CA ARG A 192 3.79 -1.26 24.87
C ARG A 192 4.78 -2.39 25.16
N ALA A 193 5.38 -2.93 24.12
CA ALA A 193 6.47 -3.88 24.27
C ALA A 193 7.68 -3.18 24.92
N PRO A 194 8.43 -3.86 25.80
CA PRO A 194 9.75 -3.37 26.21
C PRO A 194 10.68 -3.31 25.00
N GLN A 195 11.74 -2.51 25.09
CA GLN A 195 12.78 -2.50 24.07
C GLN A 195 13.40 -3.90 23.95
N VAL A 196 13.89 -4.26 22.76
CA VAL A 196 14.48 -5.58 22.50
C VAL A 196 15.59 -5.93 23.50
N HIS A 197 16.36 -4.93 23.93
CA HIS A 197 17.44 -5.12 24.91
C HIS A 197 16.94 -5.50 26.32
N ASP A 198 15.72 -5.12 26.67
CA ASP A 198 15.04 -5.42 27.94
C ASP A 198 14.15 -6.66 27.88
N MET A 199 14.02 -7.30 26.70
CA MET A 199 13.17 -8.47 26.54
C MET A 199 13.71 -9.67 27.32
N ILE A 200 12.81 -10.41 27.98
CA ILE A 200 13.14 -11.70 28.58
C ILE A 200 13.58 -12.65 27.47
N SER A 201 14.75 -13.26 27.65
CA SER A 201 15.23 -14.29 26.73
C SER A 201 14.27 -15.49 26.74
N PHE A 202 13.91 -15.96 25.55
CA PHE A 202 13.10 -17.15 25.37
C PHE A 202 13.81 -18.16 24.48
N SER A 203 13.48 -19.43 24.67
CA SER A 203 13.97 -20.53 23.84
C SER A 203 12.81 -21.44 23.54
N VAL A 204 12.77 -21.95 22.31
CA VAL A 204 11.68 -22.78 21.85
C VAL A 204 12.14 -24.22 21.86
N LEU A 205 11.44 -25.05 22.64
CA LEU A 205 11.67 -26.48 22.70
C LEU A 205 10.51 -27.16 21.98
N THR A 206 10.82 -27.86 20.90
CA THR A 206 9.84 -28.67 20.17
C THR A 206 10.09 -30.13 20.52
N PRO A 207 9.13 -30.86 21.11
CA PRO A 207 9.31 -32.28 21.33
C PRO A 207 9.45 -32.98 19.97
N TYR A 208 10.65 -33.45 19.68
CA TYR A 208 10.94 -34.18 18.46
C TYR A 208 10.65 -35.67 18.70
N TYR A 209 9.53 -36.13 18.15
CA TYR A 209 9.25 -37.56 17.97
C TYR A 209 9.75 -38.02 16.60
N ASN A 210 9.44 -39.25 16.19
CA ASN A 210 9.75 -39.78 14.86
C ASN A 210 8.96 -39.11 13.69
N GLU A 211 8.46 -37.87 13.87
CA GLU A 211 7.78 -37.12 12.80
C GLU A 211 8.85 -36.44 11.94
N GLU A 212 8.79 -36.68 10.62
CA GLU A 212 9.62 -35.95 9.67
C GLU A 212 9.15 -34.48 9.56
N VAL A 213 10.11 -33.55 9.43
CA VAL A 213 9.81 -32.11 9.39
C VAL A 213 9.25 -31.68 8.03
N LEU A 214 9.65 -32.36 6.96
CA LEU A 214 9.17 -32.13 5.60
C LEU A 214 8.85 -33.50 4.99
N TYR A 215 7.83 -33.56 4.13
CA TYR A 215 7.62 -34.72 3.28
C TYR A 215 8.81 -34.89 2.33
N SER A 216 9.17 -36.14 2.07
CA SER A 216 10.01 -36.51 0.94
C SER A 216 9.19 -36.59 -0.36
N SER A 217 9.85 -36.47 -1.51
CA SER A 217 9.20 -36.66 -2.82
C SER A 217 8.62 -38.07 -2.97
N HIS A 218 9.26 -39.07 -2.36
CA HIS A 218 8.75 -40.43 -2.36
C HIS A 218 7.41 -40.53 -1.62
N GLU A 219 7.32 -40.04 -0.39
CA GLU A 219 6.07 -40.10 0.39
C GLU A 219 4.94 -39.32 -0.25
N LEU A 220 5.25 -38.14 -0.81
CA LEU A 220 4.24 -37.27 -1.38
C LEU A 220 3.57 -37.89 -2.61
N ASN A 221 4.33 -38.65 -3.40
CA ASN A 221 3.88 -39.32 -4.62
C ASN A 221 3.47 -40.79 -4.40
N ARG A 222 3.78 -41.37 -3.23
CA ARG A 222 3.41 -42.74 -2.90
C ARG A 222 1.89 -42.85 -2.83
N LYS A 223 1.37 -43.81 -3.60
CA LYS A 223 -0.06 -44.12 -3.62
C LYS A 223 -0.43 -45.05 -2.46
N ASN A 224 -1.56 -44.78 -1.83
CA ASN A 224 -2.19 -45.69 -0.88
C ASN A 224 -2.91 -46.85 -1.59
N GLU A 225 -3.62 -47.70 -0.84
CA GLU A 225 -4.38 -48.84 -1.35
C GLU A 225 -5.43 -48.46 -2.42
N ASP A 226 -5.96 -47.23 -2.35
CA ASP A 226 -6.93 -46.67 -3.30
C ASP A 226 -6.28 -45.96 -4.49
N GLY A 227 -4.95 -45.98 -4.60
CA GLY A 227 -4.23 -45.30 -5.68
C GLY A 227 -4.06 -43.78 -5.50
N ILE A 228 -4.41 -43.24 -4.32
CA ILE A 228 -4.37 -41.81 -3.99
C ILE A 228 -3.03 -41.46 -3.32
N SER A 229 -2.36 -40.42 -3.82
CA SER A 229 -1.16 -39.86 -3.20
C SER A 229 -1.47 -38.68 -2.28
N ILE A 230 -0.57 -38.35 -1.36
CA ILE A 230 -0.72 -37.18 -0.47
C ILE A 230 -0.80 -35.90 -1.30
N LEU A 231 0.05 -35.75 -2.33
CA LEU A 231 0.00 -34.58 -3.22
C LEU A 231 -1.37 -34.42 -3.86
N PHE A 232 -1.89 -35.50 -4.45
CA PHE A 232 -3.18 -35.49 -5.11
C PHE A 232 -4.30 -35.14 -4.14
N TYR A 233 -4.28 -35.71 -2.93
CA TYR A 233 -5.25 -35.42 -1.90
C TYR A 233 -5.24 -33.92 -1.52
N LEU A 234 -4.05 -33.36 -1.23
CA LEU A 234 -3.90 -31.95 -0.85
C LEU A 234 -4.36 -30.99 -1.97
N GLN A 235 -4.03 -31.29 -3.23
CA GLN A 235 -4.51 -30.52 -4.37
C GLN A 235 -6.04 -30.53 -4.50
N LYS A 236 -6.69 -31.64 -4.13
CA LYS A 236 -8.15 -31.77 -4.17
C LYS A 236 -8.86 -31.03 -3.04
N ILE A 237 -8.29 -30.99 -1.85
CA ILE A 237 -8.90 -30.30 -0.71
C ILE A 237 -8.54 -28.80 -0.64
N TYR A 238 -7.44 -28.37 -1.26
CA TYR A 238 -7.00 -26.97 -1.35
C TYR A 238 -6.76 -26.50 -2.80
N PRO A 239 -7.77 -26.57 -3.69
CA PRO A 239 -7.57 -26.27 -5.12
C PRO A 239 -7.23 -24.80 -5.38
N ASP A 240 -7.82 -23.88 -4.61
CA ASP A 240 -7.56 -22.45 -4.69
C ASP A 240 -6.15 -22.11 -4.18
N GLU A 241 -5.72 -22.71 -3.05
CA GLU A 241 -4.37 -22.49 -2.53
C GLU A 241 -3.28 -23.10 -3.40
N TRP A 242 -3.58 -24.20 -4.09
CA TRP A 242 -2.67 -24.79 -5.07
C TRP A 242 -2.48 -23.85 -6.26
N LYS A 243 -3.58 -23.32 -6.81
CA LYS A 243 -3.54 -22.33 -7.89
C LYS A 243 -2.72 -21.09 -7.49
N ASN A 244 -3.02 -20.50 -6.33
CA ASN A 244 -2.30 -19.33 -5.83
C ASN A 244 -0.81 -19.62 -5.58
N PHE A 245 -0.48 -20.86 -5.19
CA PHE A 245 0.91 -21.29 -5.01
C PHE A 245 1.66 -21.33 -6.34
N LEU A 246 1.09 -21.97 -7.36
CA LEU A 246 1.68 -22.06 -8.69
C LEU A 246 1.86 -20.67 -9.34
N GLU A 247 0.84 -19.81 -9.22
CA GLU A 247 0.92 -18.42 -9.65
C GLU A 247 2.11 -17.69 -9.00
N ARG A 248 2.30 -17.87 -7.68
CA ARG A 248 3.37 -17.21 -6.94
C ARG A 248 4.77 -17.68 -7.34
N ILE A 249 4.93 -18.94 -7.73
CA ILE A 249 6.21 -19.46 -8.24
C ILE A 249 6.35 -19.28 -9.76
N GLY A 250 5.36 -18.69 -10.43
CA GLY A 250 5.40 -18.39 -11.86
C GLY A 250 5.24 -19.62 -12.76
N VAL A 251 4.58 -20.68 -12.28
CA VAL A 251 4.40 -21.95 -13.02
C VAL A 251 2.98 -22.04 -13.56
N ASP A 252 2.85 -22.43 -14.84
CA ASP A 252 1.56 -22.74 -15.44
C ASP A 252 1.00 -24.05 -14.88
N PRO A 253 -0.20 -24.07 -14.25
CA PRO A 253 -0.83 -25.28 -13.75
C PRO A 253 -1.04 -26.38 -14.80
N ASP A 254 -1.17 -26.00 -16.08
CA ASP A 254 -1.40 -26.94 -17.18
C ASP A 254 -0.08 -27.53 -17.72
N ASN A 255 1.08 -27.00 -17.32
CA ASN A 255 2.40 -27.50 -17.72
C ASN A 255 2.96 -28.49 -16.68
N GLU A 256 2.69 -29.78 -16.87
CA GLU A 256 3.16 -30.83 -15.95
C GLU A 256 4.68 -30.90 -15.77
N GLU A 257 5.46 -30.51 -16.78
CA GLU A 257 6.93 -30.57 -16.72
C GLU A 257 7.49 -29.47 -15.83
N GLU A 258 6.98 -28.24 -15.95
CA GLU A 258 7.34 -27.12 -15.07
C GLU A 258 6.93 -27.38 -13.62
N VAL A 259 5.73 -27.93 -13.40
CA VAL A 259 5.27 -28.31 -12.06
C VAL A 259 6.21 -29.33 -11.44
N LYS A 260 6.62 -30.37 -12.18
CA LYS A 260 7.59 -31.37 -11.68
C LYS A 260 8.98 -30.77 -11.44
N GLY A 261 9.36 -29.75 -12.21
CA GLY A 261 10.61 -29.01 -12.02
C GLY A 261 10.71 -28.26 -10.69
N CYS A 262 9.58 -27.93 -10.06
CA CYS A 262 9.51 -27.15 -8.82
C CYS A 262 9.24 -28.03 -7.58
N MET A 263 9.75 -29.26 -7.57
CA MET A 263 9.41 -30.24 -6.53
C MET A 263 9.76 -29.75 -5.11
N ASP A 264 10.86 -29.04 -4.91
CA ASP A 264 11.26 -28.54 -3.59
C ASP A 264 10.22 -27.58 -3.00
N ASP A 265 9.69 -26.66 -3.80
CA ASP A 265 8.61 -25.76 -3.40
C ASP A 265 7.31 -26.52 -3.10
N ILE A 266 7.03 -27.58 -3.87
CA ILE A 266 5.86 -28.45 -3.67
C ILE A 266 5.98 -29.22 -2.35
N LEU A 267 7.16 -29.73 -2.01
CA LEU A 267 7.40 -30.41 -0.72
C LEU A 267 7.13 -29.47 0.44
N ILE A 268 7.62 -28.24 0.37
CA ILE A 268 7.40 -27.21 1.39
C ILE A 268 5.90 -26.87 1.48
N TRP A 269 5.24 -26.63 0.34
CA TRP A 269 3.81 -26.33 0.29
C TRP A 269 2.96 -27.44 0.91
N ALA A 270 3.28 -28.70 0.60
CA ALA A 270 2.56 -29.85 1.12
C ALA A 270 2.81 -30.05 2.62
N SER A 271 4.07 -29.93 3.05
CA SER A 271 4.45 -30.10 4.46
C SER A 271 3.78 -29.06 5.35
N TYR A 272 3.65 -27.81 4.89
CA TYR A 272 2.92 -26.78 5.63
C TYR A 272 1.41 -27.03 5.76
N ARG A 273 0.84 -27.98 5.03
CA ARG A 273 -0.58 -28.37 5.12
C ARG A 273 -0.77 -29.70 5.83
N GLY A 274 0.16 -30.62 5.65
CA GLY A 274 0.06 -31.98 6.16
C GLY A 274 0.85 -32.27 7.45
N GLN A 275 1.87 -31.47 7.79
CA GLN A 275 2.75 -31.74 8.94
C GLN A 275 2.68 -30.63 9.98
N THR A 276 2.59 -31.03 11.25
CA THR A 276 2.47 -30.06 12.36
C THR A 276 3.83 -29.54 12.76
N LEU A 277 4.85 -30.41 12.75
CA LEU A 277 6.22 -30.02 13.03
C LEU A 277 6.73 -28.99 12.01
N ALA A 278 6.47 -29.20 10.71
CA ALA A 278 6.81 -28.26 9.63
C ALA A 278 6.30 -26.84 9.91
N ARG A 279 5.03 -26.71 10.29
CA ARG A 279 4.39 -25.41 10.60
C ARG A 279 4.99 -24.76 11.84
N THR A 280 5.33 -25.57 12.84
CA THR A 280 5.91 -25.11 14.10
C THR A 280 7.32 -24.57 13.87
N VAL A 281 8.18 -25.32 13.16
CA VAL A 281 9.53 -24.88 12.76
C VAL A 281 9.45 -23.60 11.92
N ARG A 282 8.56 -23.55 10.92
CA ARG A 282 8.35 -22.35 10.10
C ARG A 282 8.01 -21.13 10.96
N GLY A 283 7.13 -21.28 11.95
CA GLY A 283 6.77 -20.21 12.87
C GLY A 283 7.98 -19.65 13.63
N MET A 284 8.83 -20.55 14.15
CA MET A 284 10.03 -20.16 14.91
C MET A 284 11.06 -19.43 14.04
N MET A 285 11.19 -19.82 12.77
CA MET A 285 12.13 -19.19 11.85
C MET A 285 11.84 -17.69 11.64
N TYR A 286 10.60 -17.23 11.89
CA TYR A 286 10.26 -15.81 11.80
C TYR A 286 10.73 -14.98 13.00
N TYR A 287 11.11 -15.59 14.14
CA TYR A 287 11.47 -14.84 15.34
C TYR A 287 12.67 -13.92 15.15
N ARG A 288 13.71 -14.40 14.46
CA ARG A 288 14.88 -13.56 14.15
C ARG A 288 14.45 -12.31 13.40
N ARG A 289 13.67 -12.47 12.33
CA ARG A 289 13.24 -11.35 11.49
C ARG A 289 12.32 -10.39 12.25
N ALA A 290 11.44 -10.93 13.09
CA ALA A 290 10.58 -10.12 13.95
C ALA A 290 11.40 -9.27 14.94
N LEU A 291 12.43 -9.86 15.57
CA LEU A 291 13.33 -9.15 16.48
C LEU A 291 14.18 -8.09 15.76
N GLU A 292 14.67 -8.38 14.54
CA GLU A 292 15.39 -7.39 13.72
C GLU A 292 14.51 -6.17 13.41
N VAL A 293 13.24 -6.39 13.05
CA VAL A 293 12.27 -5.31 12.79
C VAL A 293 11.98 -4.52 14.07
N GLN A 294 11.74 -5.20 15.19
CA GLN A 294 11.47 -4.54 16.46
C GLN A 294 12.66 -3.68 16.92
N CYS A 295 13.89 -4.20 16.78
CA CYS A 295 15.10 -3.47 17.15
C CYS A 295 15.29 -2.21 16.29
N TYR A 296 14.99 -2.28 14.99
CA TYR A 296 15.04 -1.13 14.10
C TYR A 296 14.03 -0.03 14.49
N GLU A 297 12.82 -0.41 14.91
CA GLU A 297 11.80 0.55 15.35
C GLU A 297 12.13 1.16 16.73
N ASP A 298 12.75 0.38 17.63
CA ASP A 298 13.25 0.91 18.91
C ASP A 298 14.31 2.00 18.67
N MET A 299 15.21 1.83 17.70
CA MET A 299 16.24 2.82 17.34
C MET A 299 15.70 4.11 16.72
N LYS A 300 14.52 4.08 16.09
CA LYS A 300 13.87 5.29 15.55
C LYS A 300 13.14 6.11 16.61
N SER A 301 12.80 5.46 17.71
CA SER A 301 12.00 6.05 18.79
C SER A 301 12.86 6.74 19.85
N GLU A 302 14.19 6.59 19.77
CA GLU A 302 15.23 7.30 20.54
C GLU A 302 15.67 8.60 19.86
#